data_AF-A0A3M0ZG36-F1
#
_entry.id   AF-A0A3M0ZG36-F1
#
_cell.length_a   1.000
_cell.length_b   1.000
_cell.length_c   1.000
_cell.angle_alpha   90.00
_cell.angle_beta   90.00
_cell.angle_gamma   90.00
#
_symmetry.space_group_name_H-M   'P 1'
#
loop_
_entity.id
_entity.type
_entity.pdbx_description
1 polymer ?
#
loop_
_entity_poly.entity_id
_entity_poly.type
_entity_poly.pdbx_seq_one_letter_code
_entity_poly.pdbx_strand_id
1 'polypeptide(L)'
;MQPVPIAREAANRLNPGLASFTLPRRSFGGGTIVSAVVWTLCLLAFLALFGWQIWRRLRLLLRAKPADRLDRIPERIKLTLVYAFGQKKFFKGEQPAGLLHACIFWGFVVLLFQVLTMFLRGWAPDAYLPLLSPHALGGPYMLVRDLMEGIVL
;
A
#
# COMPACT_ATOMS: atom_id res chain seq x y z
N MET A 1 -51.36 9.07 -8.74
CA MET A 1 -51.60 10.26 -7.89
C MET A 1 -50.54 11.30 -8.19
N GLN A 2 -50.89 12.34 -8.95
CA GLN A 2 -50.01 13.48 -9.24
C GLN A 2 -50.00 14.40 -7.99
N PRO A 3 -48.85 14.89 -7.50
CA PRO A 3 -48.84 15.81 -6.38
C PRO A 3 -49.55 17.12 -6.75
N VAL A 4 -50.39 17.61 -5.85
CA VAL A 4 -51.20 18.83 -5.96
C VAL A 4 -50.31 20.04 -6.32
N PRO A 5 -50.68 20.87 -7.32
CA PRO A 5 -49.83 21.95 -7.85
C PRO A 5 -49.36 22.98 -6.80
N ILE A 6 -50.14 23.15 -5.74
CA ILE A 6 -49.91 24.14 -4.67
C ILE A 6 -48.62 23.83 -3.87
N ALA A 7 -48.30 22.55 -3.66
CA ALA A 7 -47.11 22.15 -2.89
C ALA A 7 -45.81 22.46 -3.65
N ARG A 8 -45.84 22.38 -4.99
CA ARG A 8 -44.69 22.74 -5.84
C ARG A 8 -44.40 24.23 -5.81
N GLU A 9 -45.44 25.05 -5.78
CA GLU A 9 -45.29 26.50 -5.78
C GLU A 9 -44.82 27.04 -4.42
N ALA A 10 -45.28 26.44 -3.32
CA ALA A 10 -44.80 26.77 -1.97
C ALA A 10 -43.30 26.43 -1.78
N ALA A 11 -42.85 25.27 -2.28
CA ALA A 11 -41.44 24.87 -2.21
C ALA A 11 -40.52 25.80 -3.02
N ASN A 12 -41.01 26.31 -4.16
CA ASN A 12 -40.25 27.22 -5.03
C ASN A 12 -40.12 28.64 -4.47
N ARG A 13 -41.08 29.07 -3.62
CA ARG A 13 -41.04 30.38 -2.94
C ARG A 13 -40.12 30.43 -1.73
N LEU A 14 -39.84 29.27 -1.10
CA LEU A 14 -39.04 29.19 0.13
C LEU A 14 -37.52 29.17 -0.10
N ASN A 15 -37.05 28.86 -1.33
CA ASN A 15 -35.61 28.84 -1.59
C ASN A 15 -35.25 29.16 -3.05
N PRO A 16 -35.35 30.42 -3.48
CA PRO A 16 -34.99 30.83 -4.83
C PRO A 16 -33.51 30.58 -5.17
N GLY A 17 -32.64 30.44 -4.15
CA GLY A 17 -31.21 30.17 -4.31
C GLY A 17 -30.83 28.71 -4.54
N LEU A 18 -31.70 27.75 -4.19
CA LEU A 18 -31.45 26.33 -4.47
C LEU A 18 -31.84 25.92 -5.90
N ALA A 19 -32.75 26.65 -6.54
CA ALA A 19 -33.16 26.38 -7.92
C ALA A 19 -32.05 26.67 -8.95
N SER A 20 -31.11 27.56 -8.61
CA SER A 20 -29.96 27.92 -9.45
C SER A 20 -28.68 27.15 -9.10
N PHE A 21 -28.69 26.31 -8.05
CA PHE A 21 -27.55 25.47 -7.70
C PHE A 21 -27.53 24.19 -8.55
N THR A 22 -27.29 24.36 -9.85
CA THR A 22 -26.97 23.24 -10.73
C THR A 22 -25.58 22.75 -10.37
N LEU A 23 -25.48 21.61 -9.68
CA LEU A 23 -24.21 20.93 -9.48
C LEU A 23 -23.53 20.77 -10.85
N PRO A 24 -22.24 21.13 -11.00
CA PRO A 24 -21.53 20.89 -12.24
C PRO A 24 -21.58 19.38 -12.50
N ARG A 25 -22.39 18.98 -13.48
CA ARG A 25 -22.45 17.60 -13.95
C ARG A 25 -21.11 17.36 -14.61
N ARG A 26 -20.11 16.90 -13.85
CA ARG A 26 -18.82 16.46 -14.38
C ARG A 26 -19.15 15.39 -15.40
N SER A 27 -19.14 15.77 -16.67
CA SER A 27 -19.23 14.85 -17.77
C SER A 27 -17.95 14.03 -17.74
N PHE A 28 -18.00 12.86 -17.09
CA PHE A 28 -17.06 11.77 -17.33
C PHE A 28 -17.34 11.13 -18.71
N GLY A 29 -17.56 11.96 -19.73
CA GLY A 29 -18.08 11.55 -21.03
C GLY A 29 -17.30 12.24 -22.12
N GLY A 30 -16.34 11.51 -22.71
CA GLY A 30 -15.57 11.95 -23.88
C GLY A 30 -14.34 11.10 -24.18
N GLY A 31 -13.77 10.42 -23.16
CA GLY A 31 -12.52 9.65 -23.33
C GLY A 31 -12.47 8.29 -22.61
N THR A 32 -13.59 7.76 -22.14
CA THR A 32 -13.63 6.57 -21.25
C THR A 32 -13.19 5.28 -21.93
N ILE A 33 -13.56 5.06 -23.20
CA ILE A 33 -13.17 3.84 -23.93
C ILE A 33 -11.70 3.92 -24.33
N VAL A 34 -11.25 5.07 -24.86
CA VAL A 34 -9.85 5.27 -25.24
C VAL A 34 -8.94 5.15 -24.01
N SER A 35 -9.30 5.76 -22.89
CA SER A 35 -8.53 5.64 -21.65
C SER A 35 -8.54 4.21 -21.12
N ALA A 36 -9.67 3.51 -21.12
CA ALA A 36 -9.75 2.11 -20.70
C ALA A 36 -8.89 1.19 -21.59
N VAL A 37 -8.90 1.39 -22.91
CA VAL A 37 -8.07 0.64 -23.85
C VAL A 37 -6.58 0.92 -23.58
N VAL A 38 -6.19 2.19 -23.45
CA VAL A 38 -4.80 2.57 -23.15
C VAL A 38 -4.34 1.94 -21.83
N TRP A 39 -5.14 2.05 -20.76
CA TRP A 39 -4.82 1.44 -19.46
C TRP A 39 -4.69 -0.07 -19.53
N THR A 40 -5.59 -0.73 -20.25
CA THR A 40 -5.56 -2.20 -20.41
C THR A 40 -4.31 -2.64 -21.18
N LEU A 41 -3.96 -1.94 -22.26
CA LEU A 41 -2.75 -2.24 -23.04
C LEU A 41 -1.48 -2.00 -22.22
N CYS A 42 -1.41 -0.89 -21.47
CA CYS A 42 -0.31 -0.62 -20.55
C CYS A 42 -0.17 -1.71 -19.49
N LEU A 43 -1.27 -2.16 -18.90
CA LEU A 43 -1.28 -3.23 -17.91
C LEU A 43 -0.78 -4.55 -18.50
N LEU A 44 -1.28 -4.94 -19.68
CA LEU A 44 -0.86 -6.16 -20.36
C LEU A 44 0.62 -6.12 -20.74
N ALA A 45 1.10 -4.98 -21.26
CA ALA A 45 2.51 -4.79 -21.58
C ALA A 45 3.39 -4.90 -20.33
N PHE A 46 2.99 -4.26 -19.23
CA PHE A 46 3.67 -4.36 -17.95
C PHE A 46 3.72 -5.81 -17.45
N LEU A 47 2.59 -6.52 -17.46
CA LEU A 47 2.51 -7.90 -16.97
C LEU A 47 3.36 -8.86 -17.81
N ALA A 48 3.36 -8.68 -19.13
CA ALA A 48 4.19 -9.46 -20.04
C ALA A 48 5.69 -9.21 -19.80
N LEU A 49 6.11 -7.95 -19.70
CA LEU A 49 7.51 -7.60 -19.43
C LEU A 49 7.94 -8.10 -18.05
N PHE A 50 7.13 -7.88 -17.02
CA PHE A 50 7.38 -8.33 -15.66
C PHE A 50 7.48 -9.85 -15.57
N GLY A 51 6.53 -10.57 -16.17
CA GLY A 51 6.54 -12.03 -16.26
C GLY A 51 7.78 -12.56 -16.99
N TRP A 52 8.17 -11.91 -18.10
CA TRP A 52 9.39 -12.26 -18.82
C TRP A 52 10.67 -12.04 -18.00
N GLN A 53 10.75 -10.92 -17.25
CA GLN A 53 11.86 -10.65 -16.34
C GLN A 53 11.96 -11.71 -15.24
N ILE A 54 10.84 -12.05 -14.61
CA ILE A 54 10.77 -13.11 -13.59
C ILE A 54 11.21 -14.43 -14.19
N TRP A 55 10.64 -14.83 -15.33
CA TRP A 55 10.96 -16.10 -15.98
C TRP A 55 12.44 -16.22 -16.32
N ARG A 56 13.06 -15.15 -16.81
CA ARG A 56 14.49 -15.12 -17.11
C ARG A 56 15.34 -15.32 -15.84
N ARG A 57 15.00 -14.64 -14.75
CA ARG A 57 15.71 -14.80 -13.46
C ARG A 57 15.48 -16.18 -12.86
N LEU A 58 14.25 -16.70 -12.88
CA LEU A 58 13.91 -18.03 -12.41
C LEU A 58 14.65 -19.12 -13.19
N ARG A 59 14.72 -19.03 -14.51
CA ARG A 59 15.49 -19.99 -15.33
C ARG A 59 16.98 -20.02 -14.95
N LEU A 60 17.56 -18.88 -14.60
CA LEU A 60 18.95 -18.81 -14.12
C LEU A 60 19.07 -19.47 -12.73
N LEU A 61 18.14 -19.19 -11.82
CA LEU A 61 18.12 -19.77 -10.47
C LEU A 61 17.86 -21.29 -10.48
N LEU A 62 17.01 -21.77 -11.39
CA LEU A 62 16.73 -23.20 -11.56
C LEU A 62 17.92 -23.98 -12.10
N ARG A 63 18.85 -23.30 -12.79
CA ARG A 63 20.14 -23.88 -13.24
C ARG A 63 21.23 -23.79 -12.17
N ALA A 64 21.00 -23.06 -11.08
CA ALA A 64 21.93 -23.01 -9.96
C ALA A 64 21.92 -24.36 -9.22
N LYS A 65 23.08 -24.78 -8.70
CA LYS A 65 23.18 -26.02 -7.91
C LYS A 65 22.17 -25.98 -6.74
N PRO A 66 21.50 -27.11 -6.44
CA PRO A 66 20.72 -27.21 -5.21
C PRO A 66 21.66 -26.96 -4.04
N ALA A 67 21.51 -25.81 -3.40
CA ALA A 67 22.17 -25.54 -2.14
C ALA A 67 21.48 -26.39 -1.08
N ASP A 68 22.25 -26.97 -0.18
CA ASP A 68 21.69 -27.62 1.00
C ASP A 68 21.16 -26.52 1.93
N ARG A 69 19.85 -26.25 1.83
CA ARG A 69 19.20 -25.10 2.50
C ARG A 69 18.82 -25.41 3.95
N LEU A 70 18.91 -26.68 4.36
CA LEU A 70 18.52 -27.14 5.69
C LEU A 70 19.72 -27.40 6.60
N ASP A 71 20.96 -27.27 6.10
CA ASP A 71 22.15 -27.36 6.96
C ASP A 71 22.33 -26.06 7.79
N ARG A 72 22.55 -26.22 9.10
CA ARG A 72 22.81 -25.16 10.10
C ARG A 72 21.76 -24.04 10.15
N ILE A 73 20.48 -24.42 10.27
CA ILE A 73 19.35 -23.51 10.51
C ILE A 73 19.61 -22.45 11.61
N PRO A 74 20.09 -22.79 12.82
CA PRO A 74 20.25 -21.78 13.89
C PRO A 74 21.34 -20.75 13.57
N GLU A 75 22.43 -21.18 12.93
CA GLU A 75 23.51 -20.27 12.53
C GLU A 75 23.05 -19.35 11.40
N ARG A 76 22.27 -19.87 10.45
CA ARG A 76 21.66 -19.08 9.37
C ARG A 76 20.67 -18.05 9.90
N ILE A 77 19.79 -18.40 10.83
CA ILE A 77 18.86 -17.45 11.45
C ILE A 77 19.62 -16.33 12.16
N LYS A 78 20.68 -16.67 12.91
CA LYS A 78 21.54 -15.66 13.56
C LYS A 78 22.20 -14.75 12.54
N LEU A 79 22.73 -15.30 11.45
CA LEU A 79 23.31 -14.52 10.35
C LEU A 79 22.25 -13.63 9.68
N THR A 80 21.04 -14.13 9.42
CA THR A 80 19.94 -13.35 8.86
C THR A 80 19.53 -12.22 9.80
N LEU A 81 19.41 -12.46 11.11
CA LEU A 81 19.10 -11.42 12.09
C LEU A 81 20.19 -10.34 12.13
N VAL A 82 21.46 -10.73 12.19
CA VAL A 82 22.57 -9.78 12.31
C VAL A 82 22.82 -9.01 11.02
N TYR A 83 22.73 -9.66 9.86
CA TYR A 83 23.07 -9.05 8.58
C TYR A 83 21.87 -8.49 7.81
N ALA A 84 20.69 -9.12 7.89
CA ALA A 84 19.49 -8.61 7.21
C ALA A 84 18.76 -7.56 8.04
N PHE A 85 18.49 -7.81 9.33
CA PHE A 85 17.82 -6.82 10.20
C PHE A 85 18.80 -5.82 10.80
N GLY A 86 19.98 -6.29 11.25
CA GLY A 86 21.00 -5.41 11.79
C GLY A 86 21.78 -4.61 10.73
N GLN A 87 21.60 -4.92 9.44
CA GLN A 87 22.29 -4.30 8.30
C GLN A 87 23.82 -4.11 8.51
N LYS A 88 24.44 -5.01 9.31
CA LYS A 88 25.82 -4.87 9.79
C LYS A 88 26.86 -4.79 8.66
N LYS A 89 26.50 -5.24 7.45
CA LYS A 89 27.33 -5.13 6.24
C LYS A 89 27.37 -3.70 5.68
N PHE A 90 26.28 -2.95 5.77
CA PHE A 90 26.18 -1.58 5.23
C PHE A 90 26.82 -0.54 6.13
N PHE A 91 26.74 -0.74 7.46
CA PHE A 91 27.43 0.12 8.43
C PHE A 91 28.96 0.08 8.34
N LYS A 92 29.55 -0.95 7.72
CA LYS A 92 31.00 -1.18 7.71
C LYS A 92 31.77 -0.65 6.50
N GLY A 93 31.11 -0.25 5.41
CA GLY A 93 31.85 0.05 4.17
C GLY A 93 31.26 1.07 3.21
N GLU A 94 29.95 1.35 3.25
CA GLU A 94 29.28 2.23 2.27
C GLU A 94 28.52 3.38 2.95
N GLN A 95 29.14 4.01 3.95
CA GLN A 95 28.60 5.23 4.53
C GLN A 95 28.88 6.41 3.57
N PRO A 96 27.91 7.32 3.34
CA PRO A 96 26.65 7.51 4.08
C PRO A 96 25.43 6.75 3.53
N ALA A 97 25.52 6.11 2.36
CA ALA A 97 24.38 5.44 1.70
C ALA A 97 23.78 4.28 2.53
N GLY A 98 24.60 3.60 3.33
CA GLY A 98 24.15 2.51 4.21
C GLY A 98 23.18 2.95 5.30
N LEU A 99 23.29 4.18 5.82
CA LEU A 99 22.36 4.69 6.84
C LEU A 99 20.99 5.01 6.22
N LEU A 100 20.99 5.65 5.04
CA LEU A 100 19.76 5.92 4.30
C LEU A 100 19.01 4.61 3.98
N HIS A 101 19.75 3.57 3.57
CA HIS A 101 19.17 2.26 3.28
C HIS A 101 18.55 1.59 4.52
N ALA A 102 19.14 1.81 5.70
CA ALA A 102 18.57 1.35 6.97
C ALA A 102 17.26 2.06 7.30
N CYS A 103 17.23 3.39 7.17
CA CYS A 103 16.03 4.19 7.40
C CYS A 103 14.88 3.77 6.47
N ILE A 104 15.16 3.65 5.17
CA ILE A 104 14.17 3.25 4.17
C ILE A 104 13.66 1.82 4.45
N PHE A 105 14.55 0.89 4.78
CA PHE A 105 14.17 -0.49 5.10
C PHE A 105 13.21 -0.56 6.30
N TRP A 106 13.56 0.08 7.41
CA TRP A 106 12.71 0.11 8.61
C TRP A 106 11.40 0.86 8.35
N GLY A 107 11.43 1.92 7.55
CA GLY A 107 10.23 2.61 7.09
C GLY A 107 9.27 1.70 6.32
N PHE A 108 9.77 0.93 5.34
CA PHE A 108 8.95 -0.04 4.62
C PHE A 108 8.43 -1.19 5.49
N VAL A 109 9.21 -1.64 6.48
CA VAL A 109 8.74 -2.66 7.45
C VAL A 109 7.52 -2.14 8.23
N VAL A 110 7.57 -0.90 8.70
CA VAL A 110 6.45 -0.28 9.41
C VAL A 110 5.23 -0.08 8.50
N LEU A 111 5.43 0.39 7.27
CA LEU A 111 4.36 0.52 6.26
C LEU A 111 3.71 -0.84 5.93
N LEU A 112 4.51 -1.90 5.84
CA LEU A 112 3.99 -3.25 5.60
C LEU A 112 3.06 -3.71 6.72
N PHE A 113 3.45 -3.50 7.99
CA PHE A 113 2.60 -3.82 9.13
C PHE A 113 1.30 -3.02 9.13
N GLN A 114 1.36 -1.75 8.73
CA GLN A 114 0.17 -0.92 8.60
C GLN A 114 -0.79 -1.48 7.54
N VAL A 115 -0.30 -1.76 6.33
CA VAL A 115 -1.12 -2.29 5.24
C VAL A 115 -1.72 -3.64 5.62
N LEU A 116 -0.94 -4.50 6.27
CA LEU A 116 -1.43 -5.79 6.77
C LEU A 116 -2.54 -5.61 7.81
N THR A 117 -2.38 -4.65 8.74
CA THR A 117 -3.40 -4.33 9.75
C THR A 117 -4.68 -3.79 9.10
N MET A 118 -4.56 -2.95 8.06
CA MET A 118 -5.73 -2.48 7.29
C MET A 118 -6.43 -3.63 6.55
N PHE A 119 -5.68 -4.56 5.96
CA PHE A 119 -6.25 -5.74 5.32
C PHE A 119 -6.97 -6.65 6.32
N LEU A 120 -6.38 -6.88 7.49
CA LEU A 120 -6.98 -7.66 8.58
C LEU A 120 -8.29 -7.02 9.08
N ARG A 121 -8.31 -5.69 9.24
CA ARG A 121 -9.52 -4.92 9.59
C ARG A 121 -10.63 -5.02 8.54
N GLY A 122 -10.27 -5.26 7.27
CA GLY A 122 -11.24 -5.51 6.21
C GLY A 122 -12.06 -6.79 6.43
N TRP A 123 -11.51 -7.79 7.12
CA TRP A 123 -12.18 -9.07 7.39
C TRP A 123 -12.86 -9.12 8.75
N ALA A 124 -12.27 -8.46 9.75
CA ALA A 124 -12.79 -8.40 11.10
C ALA A 124 -12.51 -7.00 11.70
N PRO A 125 -13.55 -6.16 11.85
CA PRO A 125 -13.39 -4.80 12.37
C PRO A 125 -12.74 -4.75 13.77
N ASP A 126 -12.96 -5.81 14.56
CA ASP A 126 -12.46 -5.97 15.94
C ASP A 126 -11.25 -6.90 16.06
N ALA A 127 -10.68 -7.39 14.94
CA ALA A 127 -9.48 -8.22 15.01
C ALA A 127 -8.22 -7.37 15.16
N TYR A 128 -7.83 -7.14 16.39
CA TYR A 128 -6.48 -6.68 16.74
C TYR A 128 -5.53 -7.89 16.75
N LEU A 129 -4.38 -7.77 16.10
CA LEU A 129 -3.24 -8.63 16.41
C LEU A 129 -3.02 -8.53 17.94
N PRO A 130 -2.84 -9.64 18.68
CA PRO A 130 -2.84 -9.63 20.15
C PRO A 130 -1.80 -8.69 20.79
N LEU A 131 -0.80 -8.22 20.03
CA LEU A 131 0.23 -7.26 20.46
C LEU A 131 -0.02 -5.80 20.00
N LEU A 132 -1.01 -5.56 19.13
CA LEU A 132 -1.32 -4.28 18.48
C LEU A 132 -2.70 -3.75 18.87
N SER A 133 -3.26 -4.23 19.98
CA SER A 133 -4.53 -3.73 20.48
C SER A 133 -4.38 -2.28 20.99
N PRO A 134 -5.39 -1.42 20.77
CA PRO A 134 -5.41 -0.02 21.26
C PRO A 134 -5.18 0.13 22.77
N HIS A 135 -5.40 -0.92 23.55
CA HIS A 135 -5.24 -0.94 25.00
C HIS A 135 -3.84 -1.34 25.49
N ALA A 136 -2.92 -1.75 24.60
CA ALA A 136 -1.56 -2.15 24.97
C ALA A 136 -0.47 -1.26 24.34
N LEU A 137 -0.31 -1.30 23.01
CA LEU A 137 0.79 -0.61 22.29
C LEU A 137 0.29 0.29 21.15
N GLY A 138 -1.01 0.57 21.09
CA GLY A 138 -1.61 1.42 20.05
C GLY A 138 -1.01 2.83 20.00
N GLY A 139 -0.76 3.45 21.15
CA GLY A 139 -0.16 4.79 21.23
C GLY A 139 1.26 4.86 20.65
N PRO A 140 2.23 4.08 21.17
CA PRO A 140 3.58 4.04 20.64
C PRO A 140 3.66 3.59 19.17
N TYR A 141 2.82 2.64 18.76
CA TYR A 141 2.79 2.17 17.38
C TYR A 141 2.35 3.27 16.41
N MET A 142 1.30 4.04 16.75
CA MET A 142 0.87 5.16 15.91
C MET A 142 1.93 6.25 15.82
N LEU A 143 2.63 6.57 16.92
CA LEU A 143 3.70 7.57 16.92
C LEU A 143 4.94 7.13 16.12
N VAL A 144 5.35 5.86 16.23
CA VAL A 144 6.44 5.29 15.42
C VAL A 144 6.04 5.24 13.95
N ARG A 145 4.77 4.93 13.65
CA ARG A 145 4.24 4.93 12.30
C ARG A 145 4.29 6.31 11.67
N ASP A 146 3.77 7.33 12.36
CA ASP A 146 3.72 8.70 11.85
C ASP A 146 5.14 9.26 11.64
N LEU A 147 6.08 8.94 12.55
CA LEU A 147 7.48 9.33 12.43
C LEU A 147 8.15 8.67 11.22
N MET A 148 7.89 7.38 10.99
CA MET A 148 8.46 6.63 9.87
C MET A 148 7.83 7.02 8.53
N GLU A 149 6.53 7.31 8.48
CA GLU A 149 5.89 7.92 7.30
C GLU A 149 6.56 9.26 6.96
N GLY A 150 6.81 10.10 7.97
CA GLY A 150 7.52 11.38 7.76
C GLY A 150 9.00 11.26 7.39
N ILE A 151 9.67 10.14 7.69
CA ILE A 151 11.08 9.89 7.31
C ILE A 151 11.19 9.35 5.88
N VAL A 152 10.14 8.68 5.38
CA VAL A 152 10.14 7.98 4.09
C VAL A 152 9.61 8.84 2.94
N LEU A 153 8.68 9.76 3.22
CA LEU A 153 8.13 10.72 2.26
C LEU A 153 9.14 11.85 1.95
#